data_AF-A0A0B7G1H5-F1
#
_entry.id   AF-A0A0B7G1H5-F1
#
_cell.length_a   1.000
_cell.length_b   1.000
_cell.length_c   1.000
_cell.angle_alpha   90.00
_cell.angle_beta   90.00
_cell.angle_gamma   90.00
#
_symmetry.space_group_name_H-M   'P 1'
#
loop_
_entity.id
_entity.type
_entity.pdbx_description
1 polymer ?
#
loop_
_entity_poly.entity_id
_entity_poly.type
_entity_poly.pdbx_seq_one_letter_code
_entity_poly.pdbx_strand_id
1 'polypeptide(L)'
;MRETQIQNLRITECQFYGTAPLLGGKWDHFVDQTHLGYCYYWPQPMTNATPAVNRFAAKKQALVGPMRVTIEGSLRAWPGDNCNQCEQGYNCPPPSLSPLDSSTPSKSQLIHVLLDGTFQCILAHYFPSFETISPSKLKT
;
A
#
# COMPACT_ATOMS: atom_id res chain seq x y z
N MET A 1 6.11 24.06 -12.05
CA MET A 1 5.50 23.03 -12.89
C MET A 1 6.63 22.21 -13.51
N ARG A 2 6.89 21.01 -13.00
CA ARG A 2 7.84 20.07 -13.61
C ARG A 2 7.11 18.75 -13.74
N GLU A 3 6.72 18.42 -14.97
CA GLU A 3 6.27 17.08 -15.34
C GLU A 3 7.31 16.07 -14.83
N THR A 4 6.96 15.33 -13.79
CA THR A 4 7.67 14.08 -13.51
C THR A 4 7.06 13.05 -14.45
N GLN A 5 7.78 12.82 -15.53
CA GLN A 5 7.74 11.64 -16.37
C GLN A 5 7.44 10.41 -15.50
N ILE A 6 6.18 9.97 -15.45
CA ILE A 6 5.89 8.56 -15.14
C ILE A 6 6.21 7.83 -16.44
N GLN A 7 7.50 7.74 -16.75
CA GLN A 7 7.98 6.93 -17.86
C GLN A 7 8.35 5.56 -17.32
N ASN A 8 7.93 4.55 -18.09
CA ASN A 8 8.19 3.13 -17.96
C ASN A 8 7.32 2.40 -16.94
N LEU A 9 6.04 2.23 -17.29
CA LEU A 9 5.29 1.08 -16.81
C LEU A 9 5.94 -0.18 -17.39
N ARG A 10 6.36 -1.09 -16.52
CA ARG A 10 7.01 -2.36 -16.89
C ARG A 10 6.20 -3.21 -17.89
N ILE A 11 4.89 -2.96 -17.96
CA ILE A 11 3.96 -3.66 -18.84
C ILE A 11 4.16 -3.27 -20.32
N THR A 12 4.36 -1.97 -20.61
CA THR A 12 4.63 -1.49 -21.97
C THR A 12 6.01 -1.92 -22.47
N GLU A 13 6.98 -2.10 -21.58
CA GLU A 13 8.30 -2.66 -21.92
C GLU A 13 8.21 -4.12 -22.34
N CYS A 14 7.37 -4.93 -21.66
CA CYS A 14 7.13 -6.33 -22.05
C CYS A 14 6.39 -6.45 -23.40
N GLN A 15 5.49 -5.51 -23.73
CA GLN A 15 4.86 -5.48 -25.05
C GLN A 15 5.89 -5.18 -26.15
N PHE A 16 6.75 -4.19 -25.92
CA PHE A 16 7.85 -3.88 -26.85
C PHE A 16 8.87 -5.03 -26.98
N TYR A 17 9.15 -5.78 -25.90
CA TYR A 17 10.04 -6.94 -25.95
C TYR A 17 9.42 -8.17 -26.66
N GLY A 18 8.09 -8.28 -26.66
CA GLY A 18 7.35 -9.31 -27.41
C GLY A 18 7.32 -9.04 -28.92
N THR A 19 7.46 -7.78 -29.33
CA THR A 19 7.55 -7.33 -30.73
C THR A 19 8.98 -7.04 -31.20
N ALA A 20 9.94 -6.97 -30.28
CA ALA A 20 11.38 -6.93 -30.54
C ALA A 20 11.83 -8.17 -31.36
N PRO A 21 13.04 -8.19 -31.97
CA PRO A 21 13.41 -9.17 -33.00
C PRO A 21 13.72 -10.58 -32.46
N LEU A 22 12.95 -11.06 -31.47
CA LEU A 22 12.89 -12.45 -31.10
C LEU A 22 12.53 -13.26 -32.35
N LEU A 23 13.46 -14.12 -32.78
CA LEU A 23 13.35 -14.92 -34.00
C LEU A 23 12.99 -14.08 -35.24
N GLY A 24 13.56 -12.87 -35.38
CA GLY A 24 13.37 -12.04 -36.58
C GLY A 24 11.94 -11.51 -36.75
N GLY A 25 11.24 -11.22 -35.65
CA GLY A 25 9.91 -10.61 -35.69
C GLY A 25 8.75 -11.60 -35.89
N LYS A 26 8.99 -12.91 -35.70
CA LYS A 26 7.94 -13.94 -35.80
C LYS A 26 6.73 -13.66 -34.91
N TRP A 27 6.97 -13.05 -33.75
CA TRP A 27 5.95 -12.81 -32.72
C TRP A 27 5.48 -11.36 -32.70
N ASP A 28 5.80 -10.59 -33.75
CA ASP A 28 5.34 -9.22 -33.89
C ASP A 28 3.80 -9.17 -33.87
N HIS A 29 3.26 -8.14 -33.23
CA HIS A 29 1.84 -7.92 -32.97
C HIS A 29 1.08 -9.00 -32.16
N PHE A 30 1.71 -10.09 -31.71
CA PHE A 30 1.04 -11.12 -30.90
C PHE A 30 0.60 -10.59 -29.51
N VAL A 31 1.23 -9.52 -29.02
CA VAL A 31 1.04 -8.96 -27.65
C VAL A 31 0.40 -7.56 -27.67
N ASP A 32 -0.21 -7.18 -28.80
CA ASP A 32 -0.83 -5.86 -29.00
C ASP A 32 -2.24 -5.75 -28.39
N GLN A 33 -2.73 -6.83 -27.79
CA GLN A 33 -4.02 -6.85 -27.12
C GLN A 33 -4.05 -5.86 -25.95
N THR A 34 -5.05 -4.97 -25.95
CA THR A 34 -5.37 -4.13 -24.80
C THR A 34 -6.02 -4.98 -23.70
N HIS A 35 -5.42 -4.95 -22.52
CA HIS A 35 -5.81 -5.81 -21.39
C HIS A 35 -5.86 -5.07 -20.04
N LEU A 36 -5.58 -3.75 -20.05
CA LEU A 36 -5.65 -2.90 -18.88
C LEU A 36 -6.75 -1.85 -19.05
N GLY A 37 -7.58 -1.67 -18.01
CA GLY A 37 -8.62 -0.64 -18.01
C GLY A 37 -10.00 -1.11 -18.43
N TYR A 38 -10.37 -2.36 -18.16
CA TYR A 38 -11.76 -2.79 -18.22
C TYR A 38 -12.58 -2.07 -17.15
N CYS A 39 -13.27 -1.00 -17.52
CA CYS A 39 -14.11 -0.23 -16.61
C CYS A 39 -15.56 -0.73 -16.68
N TYR A 40 -15.96 -1.63 -15.78
CA TYR A 40 -17.36 -2.03 -15.54
C TYR A 40 -18.12 -2.78 -16.66
N TYR A 41 -17.52 -2.97 -17.84
CA TYR A 41 -18.16 -3.62 -18.97
C TYR A 41 -17.24 -4.67 -19.63
N TRP A 42 -17.83 -5.58 -20.40
CA TRP A 42 -17.10 -6.64 -21.10
C TRP A 42 -16.38 -6.23 -22.39
N PRO A 43 -16.78 -5.19 -23.18
CA PRO A 43 -16.03 -4.87 -24.39
C PRO A 43 -14.62 -4.40 -24.06
N GLN A 44 -13.69 -4.83 -24.90
CA GLN A 44 -12.29 -4.51 -24.79
C GLN A 44 -12.06 -3.00 -24.98
N PRO A 45 -11.24 -2.35 -24.12
CA PRO A 45 -10.91 -0.94 -24.27
C PRO A 45 -10.03 -0.70 -25.51
N MET A 46 -10.16 0.46 -26.15
CA MET A 46 -9.36 0.80 -27.34
C MET A 46 -7.87 1.04 -27.03
N THR A 47 -7.52 1.27 -25.77
CA THR A 47 -6.13 1.48 -25.34
C THR A 47 -5.95 1.05 -23.89
N ASN A 48 -4.72 0.73 -23.49
CA ASN A 48 -4.38 0.43 -22.10
C ASN A 48 -4.46 1.72 -21.27
N ALA A 49 -5.32 1.74 -20.25
CA ALA A 49 -5.41 2.85 -19.31
C ALA A 49 -4.57 2.57 -18.06
N THR A 50 -3.84 3.58 -17.59
CA THR A 50 -3.09 3.49 -16.33
C THR A 50 -4.05 3.61 -15.15
N PRO A 51 -3.85 2.85 -14.06
CA PRO A 51 -4.69 3.00 -12.88
C PRO A 51 -4.50 4.39 -12.28
N ALA A 52 -5.57 4.93 -11.68
CA ALA A 52 -5.50 6.22 -11.00
C ALA A 52 -4.49 6.14 -9.84
N VAL A 53 -3.47 6.99 -9.88
CA VAL A 53 -2.46 7.10 -8.83
C VAL A 53 -2.69 8.38 -8.01
N ASN A 54 -2.78 8.24 -6.70
CA ASN A 54 -2.87 9.38 -5.80
C ASN A 54 -1.48 9.80 -5.34
N ARG A 55 -1.19 11.11 -5.34
CA ARG A 55 0.07 11.65 -4.83
C ARG A 55 -0.18 12.26 -3.45
N PHE A 56 0.61 11.84 -2.48
CA PHE A 56 0.62 12.41 -1.13
C PHE A 56 1.83 13.34 -0.97
N ALA A 57 1.65 14.45 -0.26
CA ALA A 57 2.76 15.34 0.07
C ALA A 57 3.66 14.65 1.11
N ALA A 58 4.96 14.55 0.83
CA ALA A 58 5.92 13.86 1.70
C ALA A 58 6.10 14.54 3.08
N LYS A 59 5.75 15.83 3.20
CA LYS A 59 5.80 16.59 4.45
C LYS A 59 4.62 17.55 4.48
N LYS A 60 3.82 17.50 5.55
CA LYS A 60 2.89 18.58 5.88
C LYS A 60 3.66 19.65 6.64
N GLN A 61 3.59 20.91 6.20
CA GLN A 61 4.19 22.04 6.91
C GLN A 61 3.33 22.37 8.14
N ALA A 62 3.56 21.71 9.28
CA ALA A 62 3.23 22.25 10.61
C ALA A 62 3.85 21.39 11.72
N LEU A 63 4.35 22.08 12.75
CA LEU A 63 4.86 21.59 14.03
C LEU A 63 4.14 20.33 14.54
N VAL A 64 4.91 19.28 14.87
CA VAL A 64 4.46 18.04 15.56
C VAL A 64 3.15 17.48 14.97
N GLY A 65 3.22 16.90 13.76
CA GLY A 65 2.08 16.18 13.17
C GLY A 65 1.65 14.97 14.02
N PRO A 66 0.45 14.42 13.92
CA PRO A 66 0.07 13.22 14.67
C PRO A 66 0.84 11.98 14.17
N MET A 67 1.21 11.10 15.10
CA MET A 67 1.62 9.73 14.75
C MET A 67 0.38 8.94 14.34
N ARG A 68 0.48 8.16 13.26
CA ARG A 68 -0.55 7.22 12.84
C ARG A 68 -0.05 5.79 13.00
N VAL A 69 -0.94 4.91 13.41
CA VAL A 69 -0.70 3.48 13.62
C VAL A 69 -1.72 2.72 12.80
N THR A 70 -1.24 1.81 11.96
CA THR A 70 -2.07 0.87 11.22
C THR A 70 -1.69 -0.54 11.61
N ILE A 71 -2.70 -1.36 11.87
CA ILE A 71 -2.54 -2.78 12.17
C ILE A 71 -2.72 -3.60 10.90
N GLU A 72 -2.01 -4.72 10.81
CA GLU A 72 -2.21 -5.69 9.73
C GLU A 72 -3.67 -6.14 9.65
N GLY A 73 -4.24 -6.14 8.44
CA GLY A 73 -5.64 -6.47 8.20
C GLY A 73 -6.64 -5.34 8.45
N SER A 74 -6.21 -4.21 9.04
CA SER A 74 -7.03 -2.99 9.07
C SER A 74 -6.84 -2.19 7.78
N LEU A 75 -7.94 -1.71 7.22
CA LEU A 75 -7.91 -0.85 6.04
C LEU A 75 -7.44 0.58 6.35
N ARG A 76 -7.29 0.93 7.63
CA ARG A 76 -7.42 2.33 8.09
C ARG A 76 -6.47 2.65 9.27
N ALA A 77 -6.14 3.93 9.43
CA ALA A 77 -5.09 4.41 10.33
C ALA A 77 -5.65 5.14 11.57
N TRP A 78 -5.17 4.75 12.74
CA TRP A 78 -5.51 5.40 14.00
C TRP A 78 -4.41 6.38 14.40
N PRO A 79 -4.70 7.59 14.90
CA PRO A 79 -6.00 8.20 15.13
C PRO A 79 -6.52 8.98 13.90
N GLY A 80 -7.84 9.13 13.80
CA GLY A 80 -8.49 10.05 12.85
C GLY A 80 -9.43 9.36 11.86
N ASP A 81 -9.18 8.11 11.51
CA ASP A 81 -10.05 7.33 10.64
C ASP A 81 -10.88 6.34 11.49
N ASN A 82 -11.68 6.83 12.46
CA ASN A 82 -12.39 5.97 13.43
C ASN A 82 -13.70 5.36 12.93
N CYS A 83 -14.49 6.06 12.09
CA CYS A 83 -15.58 5.44 11.27
C CYS A 83 -15.09 4.24 10.44
N ASN A 84 -13.79 4.28 10.33
CA ASN A 84 -12.87 3.42 9.74
C ASN A 84 -12.68 2.00 10.43
N GLN A 85 -12.77 1.98 11.75
CA GLN A 85 -12.19 0.85 12.49
C GLN A 85 -13.09 -0.40 12.48
N CYS A 86 -14.37 -0.25 12.18
CA CYS A 86 -15.38 -1.30 12.29
C CYS A 86 -16.38 -1.25 11.12
N GLU A 87 -17.07 -2.36 10.86
CA GLU A 87 -18.09 -2.46 9.81
C GLU A 87 -19.25 -1.47 10.02
N GLN A 88 -19.56 -1.14 11.28
CA GLN A 88 -20.70 -0.29 11.66
C GLN A 88 -20.48 1.21 11.39
N GLY A 89 -19.24 1.66 11.16
CA GLY A 89 -18.98 3.05 10.77
C GLY A 89 -19.09 4.12 11.87
N TYR A 90 -19.53 3.77 13.08
CA TYR A 90 -19.72 4.69 14.22
C TYR A 90 -19.42 3.98 15.55
N ASN A 91 -18.96 4.74 16.56
CA ASN A 91 -18.61 4.25 17.89
C ASN A 91 -17.67 3.03 17.88
N CYS A 92 -16.71 3.00 16.95
CA CYS A 92 -15.80 1.88 16.85
C CYS A 92 -14.83 1.84 18.04
N PRO A 93 -14.54 0.64 18.58
CA PRO A 93 -13.52 0.48 19.61
C PRO A 93 -12.13 0.81 19.05
N PRO A 94 -11.13 1.00 19.94
CA PRO A 94 -9.74 1.10 19.52
C PRO A 94 -9.30 -0.08 18.63
N PRO A 95 -8.33 0.12 17.71
CA PRO A 95 -7.76 -0.99 16.94
C PRO A 95 -7.30 -2.14 17.83
N SER A 96 -7.70 -3.36 17.49
CA SER A 96 -7.18 -4.59 18.09
C SER A 96 -6.69 -5.53 17.01
N LEU A 97 -5.56 -6.19 17.26
CA LEU A 97 -5.05 -7.25 16.42
C LEU A 97 -5.86 -8.55 16.60
N SER A 98 -5.95 -9.34 15.53
CA SER A 98 -6.50 -10.69 15.60
C SER A 98 -5.63 -11.56 16.52
N PRO A 99 -6.22 -12.46 17.34
CA PRO A 99 -5.44 -13.34 18.19
C PRO A 99 -4.41 -14.16 17.39
N LEU A 100 -3.18 -14.19 17.87
CA LEU A 100 -2.15 -15.09 17.37
C LEU A 100 -2.39 -16.48 17.96
N ASP A 101 -2.82 -17.42 17.13
CA ASP A 101 -2.98 -18.82 17.51
C ASP A 101 -1.94 -19.71 16.80
N SER A 102 -1.90 -20.98 17.15
CA SER A 102 -1.00 -21.95 16.52
C SER A 102 -1.37 -22.32 15.09
N SER A 103 -2.58 -21.97 14.64
CA SER A 103 -3.11 -22.30 13.31
C SER A 103 -2.84 -21.21 12.28
N THR A 104 -2.53 -19.99 12.72
CA THR A 104 -2.07 -18.91 11.85
C THR A 104 -0.69 -19.23 11.28
N PRO A 105 -0.52 -19.17 9.93
CA PRO A 105 0.76 -19.49 9.28
C PRO A 105 1.87 -18.50 9.67
N SER A 106 1.50 -17.27 10.03
CA SER A 106 2.41 -16.23 10.49
C SER A 106 2.35 -16.12 12.01
N LYS A 107 3.43 -16.52 12.69
CA LYS A 107 3.59 -16.37 14.15
C LYS A 107 3.92 -14.93 14.58
N SER A 108 3.68 -13.96 13.70
CA SER A 108 3.98 -12.55 13.88
C SER A 108 2.99 -11.74 13.08
N GLN A 109 2.54 -10.63 13.66
CA GLN A 109 1.74 -9.63 13.00
C GLN A 109 2.47 -8.30 12.99
N LEU A 110 2.21 -7.49 11.97
CA LEU A 110 2.88 -6.21 11.78
C LEU A 110 2.01 -5.05 12.25
N ILE A 111 2.66 -4.12 12.94
CA ILE A 111 2.11 -2.80 13.26
C ILE A 111 2.95 -1.79 12.50
N HIS A 112 2.33 -1.05 11.58
CA HIS A 112 3.01 0.01 10.88
C HIS A 112 2.76 1.34 11.58
N VAL A 113 3.83 2.08 11.79
CA VAL A 113 3.79 3.40 12.40
C VAL A 113 4.21 4.42 11.37
N LEU A 114 3.32 5.36 11.08
CA LEU A 114 3.51 6.44 10.13
C LEU A 114 3.65 7.76 10.87
N LEU A 115 4.56 8.61 10.38
CA LEU A 115 4.87 9.90 10.97
C LEU A 115 4.67 10.98 9.94
N ASP A 116 3.79 11.93 10.26
CA ASP A 116 3.49 13.07 9.39
C ASP A 116 4.39 14.30 9.73
N GLY A 117 5.59 14.09 10.28
CA GLY A 117 6.48 15.17 10.74
C GLY A 117 7.85 14.71 11.27
N THR A 118 8.57 15.63 11.93
CA THR A 118 9.91 15.37 12.53
C THR A 118 9.77 14.80 13.94
N PHE A 119 9.42 13.51 14.05
CA PHE A 119 9.56 12.77 15.30
C PHE A 119 10.90 12.06 15.34
N GLN A 120 11.56 12.11 16.50
CA GLN A 120 12.93 11.63 16.64
C GLN A 120 13.03 10.27 17.35
N CYS A 121 12.03 9.87 18.16
CA CYS A 121 12.01 8.58 18.87
C CYS A 121 10.57 8.11 19.16
N ILE A 122 10.30 6.82 18.98
CA ILE A 122 9.06 6.14 19.39
C ILE A 122 9.41 5.03 20.38
N LEU A 123 8.60 4.89 21.44
CA LEU A 123 8.72 3.85 22.46
C LEU A 123 7.50 2.93 22.42
N ALA A 124 7.75 1.62 22.37
CA ALA A 124 6.72 0.60 22.51
C ALA A 124 6.92 -0.18 23.81
N HIS A 125 5.83 -0.39 24.56
CA HIS A 125 5.81 -1.16 25.80
C HIS A 125 4.80 -2.30 25.66
N TYR A 126 5.14 -3.47 26.20
CA TYR A 126 4.26 -4.61 26.30
C TYR A 126 4.20 -5.05 27.77
N PHE A 127 3.03 -5.47 28.24
CA PHE A 127 2.78 -5.78 29.65
C PHE A 127 2.72 -7.28 29.98
N PRO A 128 2.38 -8.21 29.07
CA PRO A 128 2.52 -9.63 29.36
C PRO A 128 3.87 -10.21 28.92
N SER A 129 4.47 -11.09 29.73
CA SER A 129 5.76 -11.73 29.42
C SER A 129 5.72 -12.71 28.23
N PHE A 130 4.53 -13.14 27.79
CA PHE A 130 4.34 -14.07 26.68
C PHE A 130 4.28 -13.38 25.30
N GLU A 131 4.20 -12.05 25.27
CA GLU A 131 4.27 -11.26 24.04
C GLU A 131 5.67 -10.69 23.86
N THR A 132 6.11 -10.53 22.62
CA THR A 132 7.39 -9.89 22.30
C THR A 132 7.17 -8.88 21.17
N ILE A 133 7.52 -7.63 21.42
CA ILE A 133 7.51 -6.56 20.41
C ILE A 133 8.93 -6.31 19.93
N SER A 134 9.13 -6.24 18.61
CA SER A 134 10.42 -5.93 18.00
C SER A 134 10.27 -4.99 16.81
N PRO A 135 11.07 -3.92 16.72
CA PRO A 135 12.01 -3.41 17.73
C PRO A 135 11.28 -2.61 18.84
N SER A 136 11.83 -2.58 20.06
CA SER A 136 11.26 -1.83 21.20
C SER A 136 11.45 -0.31 21.11
N LYS A 137 12.40 0.13 20.26
CA LYS A 137 12.67 1.54 19.96
C LYS A 137 12.84 1.69 18.45
N LEU A 138 12.12 2.66 17.89
CA LEU A 138 12.26 3.05 16.48
C LEU A 138 12.82 4.47 16.44
N LYS A 139 13.93 4.63 15.69
CA LYS A 139 14.55 5.91 15.38
C LYS A 139 14.41 6.12 13.87
N THR A 140 13.69 7.17 13.48
CA THR A 140 13.53 7.61 12.09
C THR A 140 14.69 8.46 11.63
#